data_AF-A0A4Q5YK08-F1
#
_entry.id   AF-A0A4Q5YK08-F1
#
_cell.length_a   1.000
_cell.length_b   1.000
_cell.length_c   1.000
_cell.angle_alpha   90.00
_cell.angle_beta   90.00
_cell.angle_gamma   90.00
#
_symmetry.space_group_name_H-M   'P 1'
#
loop_
_entity.id
_entity.type
_entity.pdbx_description
1 polymer ?
#
loop_
_entity_poly.entity_id
_entity_poly.type
_entity_poly.pdbx_seq_one_letter_code
_entity_poly.pdbx_strand_id
1 'polypeptide(L)'
;MIIDSVKNAAKYYSVHPRFAKAFEYINSTDLASVEPGKYEIDGDGLKANFSNKKGMTAEESVAKFECHDKNIDIQLCISGKEKIGWKPREKCTTPNGAYNAEKDLQLYSDQPDTYFD
;
A
#
# COMPACT_ATOMS: atom_id res chain seq x y z
N MET A 1 5.22 -6.13 -7.24
CA MET A 1 3.82 -6.31 -6.80
C MET A 1 3.62 -7.77 -6.43
N ILE A 2 3.02 -8.06 -5.28
CA ILE A 2 2.56 -9.39 -4.86
C ILE A 2 1.08 -9.26 -4.54
N ILE A 3 0.25 -10.15 -5.09
CA ILE A 3 -1.21 -10.14 -4.91
C ILE A 3 -1.62 -11.53 -4.47
N ASP A 4 -2.13 -11.63 -3.25
CA ASP A 4 -2.53 -12.89 -2.65
C ASP A 4 -3.48 -12.62 -1.48
N SER A 5 -4.06 -13.69 -0.93
CA SER A 5 -4.75 -13.65 0.35
C SER A 5 -3.75 -13.57 1.51
N VAL A 6 -4.07 -12.79 2.54
CA VAL A 6 -3.28 -12.74 3.79
C VAL A 6 -3.12 -14.13 4.45
N LYS A 7 -4.03 -15.08 4.17
CA LYS A 7 -3.91 -16.48 4.60
C LYS A 7 -2.64 -17.16 4.09
N ASN A 8 -2.08 -16.68 2.99
CA ASN A 8 -0.86 -17.18 2.37
C ASN A 8 0.40 -16.40 2.78
N ALA A 9 0.30 -15.44 3.71
CA ALA A 9 1.39 -14.51 4.04
C ALA A 9 2.72 -15.19 4.40
N ALA A 10 2.68 -16.37 5.04
CA ALA A 10 3.88 -17.13 5.40
C ALA A 10 4.79 -17.46 4.21
N LYS A 11 4.24 -17.59 2.99
CA LYS A 11 5.02 -17.81 1.76
C LYS A 11 5.94 -16.64 1.41
N TYR A 12 5.62 -15.44 1.92
CA TYR A 12 6.30 -14.20 1.58
C TYR A 12 7.16 -13.63 2.72
N TYR A 13 7.21 -14.30 3.89
CA TYR A 13 7.97 -13.79 5.04
C TYR A 13 9.45 -13.59 4.73
N SER A 14 10.04 -14.42 3.87
CA SER A 14 11.44 -14.31 3.47
C SER A 14 11.72 -13.22 2.44
N VAL A 15 10.70 -12.59 1.85
CA VAL A 15 10.87 -11.55 0.82
C VAL A 15 11.48 -10.28 1.41
N HIS A 16 11.19 -9.98 2.67
CA HIS A 16 11.75 -8.82 3.36
C HIS A 16 11.84 -9.10 4.87
N PRO A 17 12.93 -8.71 5.56
CA PRO A 17 13.17 -9.05 6.97
C PRO A 17 12.06 -8.60 7.93
N ARG A 18 11.29 -7.57 7.58
CA ARG A 18 10.17 -7.08 8.40
C ARG A 18 8.80 -7.66 8.04
N PHE A 19 8.67 -8.46 6.97
CA PHE A 19 7.36 -8.96 6.55
C PHE A 19 6.74 -9.91 7.57
N ALA A 20 7.53 -10.80 8.17
CA ALA A 20 7.04 -11.67 9.24
C ALA A 20 6.36 -10.86 10.37
N LYS A 21 7.00 -9.80 10.84
CA LYS A 21 6.47 -8.91 11.89
C LYS A 21 5.25 -8.10 11.43
N ALA A 22 5.25 -7.62 10.18
CA ALA A 22 4.10 -6.90 9.61
C ALA A 22 2.85 -7.79 9.55
N PHE A 23 3.01 -9.03 9.07
CA PHE A 23 1.90 -9.98 8.98
C PHE A 23 1.50 -10.56 10.34
N GLU A 24 2.42 -10.70 11.28
CA GLU A 24 2.09 -11.01 12.68
C GLU A 24 1.19 -9.93 13.28
N TYR A 25 1.53 -8.65 13.10
CA TYR A 25 0.70 -7.53 13.55
C TYR A 25 -0.70 -7.55 12.93
N ILE A 26 -0.81 -7.80 11.62
CA ILE A 26 -2.10 -7.94 10.93
C ILE A 26 -2.92 -9.07 11.56
N ASN A 27 -2.32 -10.24 11.83
CA ASN A 27 -3.01 -11.41 12.37
C ASN A 27 -3.39 -11.25 13.86
N SER A 28 -2.63 -10.47 14.63
CA SER A 28 -2.91 -10.24 16.06
C SER A 28 -3.88 -9.08 16.32
N THR A 29 -4.18 -8.27 15.29
CA THR A 29 -5.06 -7.10 15.41
C THR A 29 -6.50 -7.52 15.14
N ASP A 30 -7.44 -7.06 15.98
CA ASP A 30 -8.86 -7.13 15.65
C ASP A 30 -9.19 -6.07 14.57
N LEU A 31 -8.97 -6.44 13.31
CA LEU A 31 -9.14 -5.55 12.15
C LEU A 31 -10.58 -5.05 12.00
N ALA A 32 -11.57 -5.72 12.59
CA ALA A 32 -12.98 -5.31 12.49
C ALA A 32 -13.32 -4.15 13.42
N SER A 33 -12.54 -3.94 14.48
CA SER A 33 -12.78 -2.91 15.50
C SER A 33 -11.67 -1.87 15.65
N VAL A 34 -10.55 -2.03 14.92
CA VAL A 34 -9.43 -1.10 14.98
C VAL A 34 -9.84 0.31 14.51
N GLU A 35 -9.49 1.31 15.32
CA GLU A 35 -9.81 2.70 15.03
C GLU A 35 -8.95 3.27 13.88
N PRO A 36 -9.50 4.15 13.02
CA PRO A 36 -8.71 4.84 12.02
C PRO A 36 -7.59 5.66 12.66
N GLY A 37 -6.37 5.52 12.14
CA GLY A 37 -5.21 6.16 12.74
C GLY A 37 -3.88 5.65 12.23
N LYS A 38 -2.80 6.23 12.75
CA LYS A 38 -1.43 5.79 12.50
C LYS A 38 -0.90 5.12 13.75
N TYR A 39 -0.32 3.94 13.57
CA TYR A 39 0.21 3.12 14.65
C TYR A 39 1.66 2.74 14.34
N GLU A 40 2.53 3.00 15.30
CA GLU A 40 3.92 2.55 15.24
C GLU A 40 3.98 1.10 15.70
N ILE A 41 4.58 0.21 14.89
CA ILE A 41 4.67 -1.23 15.19
C ILE A 41 6.08 -1.58 15.68
N ASP A 42 7.12 -1.02 15.05
CA ASP A 42 8.51 -1.38 15.35
C ASP A 42 9.50 -0.24 15.10
N GLY A 43 9.38 0.83 15.88
CA GLY A 43 10.21 2.04 15.73
C GLY A 43 10.29 2.50 14.27
N ASP A 44 11.43 3.14 13.92
CA ASP A 44 11.65 3.66 12.57
C ASP A 44 11.73 2.53 11.53
N GLY A 45 10.60 2.23 10.89
CA GLY A 45 10.56 1.40 9.69
C GLY A 45 9.39 0.43 9.56
N LEU A 46 8.48 0.35 10.54
CA LEU A 46 7.23 -0.39 10.39
C LEU A 46 6.08 0.31 11.12
N LYS A 47 5.10 0.74 10.32
CA LYS A 47 3.92 1.48 10.75
C LYS A 47 2.68 0.96 10.04
N ALA A 48 1.53 1.03 10.70
CA ALA A 48 0.22 0.77 10.11
C ALA A 48 -0.59 2.07 10.02
N ASN A 49 -1.29 2.23 8.89
CA ASN A 49 -2.26 3.30 8.70
C ASN A 49 -3.63 2.67 8.46
N PHE A 50 -4.55 2.80 9.41
CA PHE A 50 -5.94 2.34 9.26
C PHE A 50 -6.81 3.49 8.76
N SER A 51 -7.64 3.21 7.75
CA SER A 51 -8.52 4.20 7.11
C SER A 51 -9.86 3.54 6.78
N ASN A 52 -10.95 4.24 7.08
CA ASN A 52 -12.32 3.83 6.75
C ASN A 52 -13.04 4.89 5.89
N LYS A 53 -12.30 5.45 4.92
CA LYS A 53 -12.83 6.47 4.01
C LYS A 53 -13.60 5.81 2.86
N LYS A 54 -14.56 6.53 2.29
CA LYS A 54 -15.19 6.13 1.03
C LYS A 54 -14.11 6.06 -0.06
N GLY A 55 -14.17 5.01 -0.88
CA GLY A 55 -13.31 4.86 -2.05
C GLY A 55 -13.44 6.04 -3.03
N MET A 56 -12.37 6.28 -3.78
CA MET A 56 -12.31 7.32 -4.81
C MET A 56 -12.85 6.80 -6.15
N THR A 57 -13.23 7.71 -7.05
CA THR A 57 -13.46 7.32 -8.45
C THR A 57 -12.14 6.91 -9.11
N ALA A 58 -12.21 6.21 -10.25
CA ALA A 58 -11.01 5.83 -10.99
C ALA A 58 -10.20 7.07 -11.41
N GLU A 59 -10.88 8.14 -11.84
CA GLU A 59 -10.26 9.40 -12.25
C GLU A 59 -9.55 10.09 -11.08
N GLU A 60 -10.21 10.16 -9.91
CA GLU A 60 -9.63 10.74 -8.69
C GLU A 60 -8.41 9.96 -8.21
N SER A 61 -8.45 8.63 -8.32
CA SER A 61 -7.34 7.75 -7.95
C SER A 61 -6.16 7.91 -8.91
N VAL A 62 -6.40 7.89 -10.22
CA VAL A 62 -5.36 8.07 -11.24
C VAL A 62 -4.70 9.46 -11.17
N ALA A 63 -5.44 10.50 -10.79
CA ALA A 63 -4.87 11.83 -10.57
C ALA A 63 -3.81 11.86 -9.45
N LYS A 64 -3.77 10.84 -8.60
CA LYS A 64 -2.81 10.65 -7.51
C LYS A 64 -1.95 9.39 -7.70
N PHE A 65 -1.74 8.97 -8.93
CA PHE A 65 -0.95 7.76 -9.22
C PHE A 65 0.49 7.94 -8.73
N GLU A 66 0.96 7.02 -7.89
CA GLU A 66 2.15 7.27 -7.07
C GLU A 66 3.09 6.06 -6.90
N CYS A 67 4.33 6.34 -6.49
CA CYS A 67 5.27 5.34 -6.00
C CYS A 67 6.13 5.88 -4.84
N HIS A 68 6.79 4.94 -4.16
CA HIS A 68 7.68 5.16 -3.03
C HIS A 68 9.06 4.54 -3.29
N ASP A 69 10.13 5.18 -2.82
CA ASP A 69 11.51 4.72 -3.01
C ASP A 69 12.09 4.09 -1.73
N LYS A 70 11.61 4.51 -0.54
CA LYS A 70 12.13 4.06 0.77
C LYS A 70 11.21 3.06 1.46
N ASN A 71 9.91 3.11 1.20
CA ASN A 71 8.90 2.28 1.83
C ASN A 71 8.28 1.28 0.85
N ILE A 72 7.91 0.13 1.38
CA ILE A 72 7.11 -0.89 0.66
C ILE A 72 5.72 -0.89 1.28
N ASP A 73 4.71 -0.77 0.42
CA ASP A 73 3.32 -0.84 0.84
C ASP A 73 2.84 -2.30 0.95
N ILE A 74 2.22 -2.61 2.08
CA ILE A 74 1.37 -3.79 2.25
C ILE A 74 -0.06 -3.26 2.38
N GLN A 75 -0.82 -3.32 1.29
CA GLN A 75 -2.21 -2.85 1.24
C GLN A 75 -3.16 -4.02 1.47
N LEU A 76 -4.09 -3.86 2.40
CA LEU A 76 -5.08 -4.88 2.77
C LEU A 76 -6.47 -4.26 2.84
N CYS A 77 -7.35 -4.68 1.94
CA CYS A 77 -8.78 -4.36 2.05
C CYS A 77 -9.40 -5.20 3.17
N ILE A 78 -9.65 -4.58 4.33
CA ILE A 78 -10.20 -5.25 5.52
C ILE A 78 -11.68 -5.62 5.31
N SER A 79 -12.45 -4.70 4.73
CA SER A 79 -13.87 -4.89 4.47
C SER A 79 -14.31 -4.10 3.24
N GLY A 80 -15.35 -4.58 2.56
CA GLY A 80 -15.84 -3.99 1.33
C GLY A 80 -15.10 -4.52 0.11
N LYS A 81 -14.94 -3.66 -0.90
CA LYS A 81 -14.23 -3.96 -2.15
C LYS A 81 -13.39 -2.75 -2.52
N GLU A 82 -12.15 -2.99 -2.94
CA GLU A 82 -11.24 -1.94 -3.36
C GLU A 82 -10.58 -2.36 -4.67
N LYS A 83 -10.58 -1.44 -5.64
CA LYS A 83 -9.90 -1.64 -6.92
C LYS A 83 -8.57 -0.91 -6.90
N ILE A 84 -7.48 -1.62 -7.14
CA ILE A 84 -6.12 -1.05 -7.16
C ILE A 84 -5.60 -1.06 -8.60
N GLY A 85 -5.25 0.12 -9.10
CA GLY A 85 -4.53 0.28 -10.36
C GLY A 85 -3.03 0.20 -10.14
N TRP A 86 -2.32 -0.55 -10.98
CA TRP A 86 -0.87 -0.68 -10.92
C TRP A 86 -0.19 -0.61 -12.29
N LYS A 87 1.02 -0.09 -12.29
CA LYS A 87 1.98 -0.10 -13.40
C LYS A 87 3.39 -0.28 -12.81
N PRO A 88 4.27 -1.07 -13.43
CA PRO A 88 5.65 -1.18 -12.99
C PRO A 88 6.36 0.17 -13.01
N ARG A 89 7.17 0.47 -11.99
CA ARG A 89 7.85 1.76 -11.82
C ARG A 89 8.68 2.17 -13.03
N GLU A 90 9.34 1.20 -13.66
CA GLU A 90 10.18 1.38 -14.85
C GLU A 90 9.38 1.77 -16.11
N LYS A 91 8.06 1.58 -16.10
CA LYS A 91 7.15 1.99 -17.18
C LYS A 91 6.41 3.30 -16.89
N CYS A 92 6.55 3.87 -15.70
CA CYS A 92 5.99 5.19 -15.38
C CYS A 92 6.95 6.27 -15.88
N THR A 93 6.62 6.88 -17.02
CA THR A 93 7.53 7.81 -17.74
C THR A 93 7.12 9.28 -17.63
N THR A 94 5.97 9.57 -17.02
CA THR A 94 5.38 10.92 -17.00
C THR A 94 5.24 11.42 -15.56
N PRO A 95 6.36 11.82 -14.90
CA PRO A 95 6.31 12.32 -13.53
C PRO A 95 5.49 13.60 -13.43
N ASN A 96 4.64 13.68 -12.41
CA ASN A 96 3.83 14.85 -12.07
C ASN A 96 4.47 15.57 -10.88
N GLY A 97 5.39 16.50 -11.17
CA GLY A 97 6.20 17.18 -10.17
C GLY A 97 7.46 16.41 -9.76
N ALA A 98 8.21 16.96 -8.80
CA ALA A 98 9.44 16.37 -8.29
C ALA A 98 9.19 15.39 -7.13
N TYR A 99 10.12 14.45 -6.94
CA TYR A 99 10.11 13.53 -5.81
C TYR A 99 10.17 14.28 -4.48
N ASN A 100 9.26 13.94 -3.57
CA ASN A 100 9.21 14.47 -2.22
C ASN A 100 9.87 13.47 -1.26
N ALA A 101 11.11 13.76 -0.85
CA ALA A 101 11.89 12.87 0.02
C ALA A 101 11.36 12.75 1.46
N GLU A 102 10.61 13.75 1.95
CA GLU A 102 9.99 13.77 3.27
C GLU A 102 8.78 12.82 3.32
N LYS A 103 7.96 12.85 2.26
CA LYS A 103 6.79 11.98 2.10
C LYS A 103 7.10 10.65 1.43
N ASP A 104 8.33 10.49 0.95
CA ASP A 104 8.76 9.37 0.11
C ASP A 104 7.84 9.15 -1.10
N LEU A 105 7.55 10.22 -1.85
CA LEU A 105 6.46 10.23 -2.82
C LEU A 105 6.89 10.80 -4.17
N GLN A 106 6.63 10.07 -5.25
CA GLN A 106 6.64 10.59 -6.62
C GLN A 106 5.28 10.33 -7.27
N LEU A 107 4.64 11.38 -7.77
CA LEU A 107 3.39 11.29 -8.53
C LEU A 107 3.66 11.13 -10.03
N TYR A 108 2.70 10.56 -10.75
CA TYR A 108 2.70 10.40 -12.20
C TYR A 108 1.37 10.82 -12.81
N SER A 109 1.42 11.22 -14.07
CA SER A 109 0.24 11.36 -14.93
C SER A 109 -0.02 10.13 -15.80
N ASP A 110 0.74 9.05 -15.58
CA ASP A 110 0.57 7.77 -16.26
C ASP A 110 -0.72 7.06 -15.83
N GLN A 111 -1.28 6.27 -16.75
CA GLN A 111 -2.38 5.35 -16.45
C GLN A 111 -1.87 4.01 -15.92
N PRO A 112 -2.60 3.32 -15.03
CA PRO A 112 -2.33 1.92 -14.69
C PRO A 112 -2.36 1.00 -15.92
N ASP A 113 -1.53 -0.04 -15.93
CA ASP A 113 -1.57 -1.10 -16.96
C ASP A 113 -2.48 -2.26 -16.53
N THR A 114 -2.75 -2.39 -15.23
CA THR A 114 -3.51 -3.50 -14.66
C THR A 114 -4.34 -3.02 -13.48
N TYR A 115 -5.51 -3.63 -13.30
CA TYR A 115 -6.39 -3.40 -12.16
C TYR A 115 -6.67 -4.72 -11.46
N PHE A 116 -6.79 -4.66 -10.14
CA PHE A 116 -7.11 -5.80 -9.27
C PHE A 116 -8.31 -5.43 -8.40
N ASP A 117 -9.11 -6.43 -8.02
CA ASP A 117 -10.30 -6.33 -7.16
C ASP A 117 -10.13 -7.19 -5.89
#